data_AF-A0A3N0ZH10-F1
#
_entry.id   AF-A0A3N0ZH10-F1
#
_cell.length_a   1.000
_cell.length_b   1.000
_cell.length_c   1.000
_cell.angle_alpha   90.00
_cell.angle_beta   90.00
_cell.angle_gamma   90.00
#
_symmetry.space_group_name_H-M   'P 1'
#
loop_
_entity.id
_entity.type
_entity.pdbx_description
1 polymer ?
#
loop_
_entity_poly.entity_id
_entity_poly.type
_entity_poly.pdbx_seq_one_letter_code
_entity_poly.pdbx_strand_id
1 'polypeptide(L)'
;MLFQNYEVMPLGSAQLNINEQGHLIVSNIGNSGLDGLLVINNDNNSIDVYHQPIVLNNESVVRVSFLGKNSLNQVATYFEEITWIDTSNQRVQFGFNMGLLPKYFNIFGKLNDNPVFDIPKLNPKYQEPPPEAQTIWAAIGAIAALVTAAVAVYNALTTKEKTETKITIRNDGSWEVTVTKIKDPTPFEIDVDNQTYVVDEWGVKFTEVIPSNETVKVLRPVGVQITGYSIDTIEIISISP
;
A
#
# COMPACT_ATOMS: atom_id res chain seq x y z
N MET A 1 -3.09 7.53 20.85
CA MET A 1 -4.52 7.53 21.22
C MET A 1 -5.13 6.18 20.86
N LEU A 2 -6.33 5.87 21.35
CA LEU A 2 -7.06 4.65 20.94
C LEU A 2 -8.12 5.01 19.90
N PHE A 3 -8.19 4.22 18.82
CA PHE A 3 -9.23 4.29 17.80
C PHE A 3 -9.66 2.87 17.43
N GLN A 4 -10.94 2.54 17.63
CA GLN A 4 -11.51 1.20 17.36
C GLN A 4 -10.70 0.04 17.95
N ASN A 5 -10.17 0.21 19.16
CA ASN A 5 -9.29 -0.73 19.90
C ASN A 5 -7.85 -0.86 19.38
N TYR A 6 -7.45 -0.08 18.38
CA TYR A 6 -6.07 0.01 17.94
C TYR A 6 -5.38 1.22 18.57
N GLU A 7 -4.11 1.03 18.94
CA GLU A 7 -3.25 2.15 19.31
C GLU A 7 -2.81 2.88 18.04
N VAL A 8 -3.06 4.19 18.00
CA VAL A 8 -2.69 5.06 16.89
C VAL A 8 -1.84 6.21 17.39
N MET A 9 -0.70 6.43 16.73
CA MET A 9 0.26 7.47 17.07
C MET A 9 0.39 8.46 15.91
N PRO A 10 0.47 9.78 16.19
CA PRO A 10 0.86 10.74 15.17
C PRO A 10 2.32 10.49 14.79
N LEU A 11 2.64 10.69 13.52
CA LEU A 11 4.01 10.74 13.02
C LEU A 11 4.38 12.18 12.66
N GLY A 12 5.62 12.55 12.96
CA GLY A 12 6.11 13.91 12.73
C GLY A 12 5.32 14.95 13.52
N SER A 13 4.84 15.97 12.81
CA SER A 13 4.03 17.07 13.36
C SER A 13 2.53 16.84 13.23
N ALA A 14 2.10 15.69 12.70
CA ALA A 14 0.70 15.41 12.47
C ALA A 14 -0.11 15.43 13.77
N GLN A 15 -1.38 15.81 13.65
CA GLN A 15 -2.33 15.85 14.75
C GLN A 15 -3.44 14.83 14.50
N LEU A 16 -3.86 14.17 15.58
CA LEU A 16 -4.92 13.17 15.52
C LEU A 16 -6.15 13.69 16.28
N ASN A 17 -7.32 13.61 15.64
CA ASN A 17 -8.59 13.93 16.27
C ASN A 17 -9.68 12.96 15.79
N ILE A 18 -10.73 12.75 16.60
CA ILE A 18 -11.91 12.00 16.15
C ILE A 18 -13.02 13.02 15.83
N ASN A 19 -13.58 12.96 14.61
CA ASN A 19 -14.68 13.85 14.21
C ASN A 19 -16.02 13.37 14.79
N GLU A 20 -17.09 14.16 14.56
CA GLU A 20 -18.43 13.86 15.05
C GLU A 20 -19.01 12.55 14.49
N GLN A 21 -18.53 12.11 13.33
CA GLN A 21 -18.90 10.86 12.68
C GLN A 21 -18.16 9.65 13.25
N GLY A 22 -17.22 9.86 14.18
CA GLY A 22 -16.43 8.80 14.78
C GLY A 22 -15.29 8.31 13.89
N HIS A 23 -14.89 9.07 12.87
CA HIS A 23 -13.71 8.79 12.04
C HIS A 23 -12.47 9.47 12.63
N LEU A 24 -11.30 8.87 12.43
CA LEU A 24 -10.02 9.42 12.85
C LEU A 24 -9.49 10.36 11.76
N ILE A 25 -9.39 11.63 12.09
CA ILE A 25 -8.81 12.68 11.26
C ILE A 25 -7.34 12.86 11.62
N VAL A 26 -6.50 12.80 10.59
CA VAL A 26 -5.08 13.10 10.65
C VAL A 26 -4.84 14.38 9.88
N SER A 27 -4.37 15.40 10.58
CA SER A 27 -4.18 16.74 10.03
C SER A 27 -2.78 17.26 10.33
N ASN A 28 -2.48 18.48 9.88
CA ASN A 28 -1.14 19.10 10.00
C ASN A 28 -0.04 18.24 9.34
N ILE A 29 -0.36 17.68 8.17
CA ILE A 29 0.58 16.91 7.36
C ILE A 29 1.39 17.90 6.53
N GLY A 30 2.65 18.11 6.93
CA GLY A 30 3.53 19.08 6.29
C GLY A 30 4.21 18.55 5.03
N ASN A 31 5.17 19.33 4.55
CA ASN A 31 5.95 19.00 3.36
C ASN A 31 7.21 18.18 3.70
N SER A 32 7.18 17.43 4.79
CA SER A 32 8.32 16.58 5.20
C SER A 32 8.28 15.19 4.54
N GLY A 33 7.10 14.72 4.14
CA GLY A 33 6.88 13.33 3.72
C GLY A 33 6.88 12.33 4.88
N LEU A 34 7.02 12.80 6.12
CA LEU A 34 7.08 11.99 7.34
C LEU A 34 5.85 12.18 8.24
N ASP A 35 5.08 13.23 8.01
CA ASP A 35 3.91 13.56 8.80
C ASP A 35 2.74 12.62 8.43
N GLY A 36 2.03 12.10 9.44
CA GLY A 36 0.91 11.19 9.23
C GLY A 36 0.55 10.40 10.47
N LEU A 37 0.29 9.11 10.32
CA LEU A 37 -0.09 8.22 11.41
C LEU A 37 0.61 6.87 11.36
N LEU A 38 0.75 6.27 12.54
CA LEU A 38 1.11 4.86 12.74
C LEU A 38 -0.05 4.17 13.46
N VAL A 39 -0.61 3.14 12.84
CA VAL A 39 -1.51 2.19 13.51
C VAL A 39 -0.68 1.02 13.99
N ILE A 40 -0.78 0.70 15.28
CA ILE A 40 -0.11 -0.44 15.90
C ILE A 40 -1.07 -1.64 15.89
N ASN A 41 -0.59 -2.75 15.34
CA ASN A 41 -1.29 -4.02 15.36
C ASN A 41 -0.82 -4.87 16.56
N ASN A 42 -1.62 -4.86 17.62
CA ASN A 42 -1.36 -5.60 18.86
C ASN A 42 -1.76 -7.08 18.72
N ASP A 43 -0.98 -7.84 17.95
CA ASP A 43 -1.03 -9.31 17.83
C ASP A 43 -2.09 -9.94 16.88
N ASN A 44 -2.67 -9.20 15.93
CA ASN A 44 -3.41 -9.85 14.83
C ASN A 44 -2.47 -10.34 13.72
N ASN A 45 -2.87 -11.39 13.00
CA ASN A 45 -2.13 -11.88 11.83
C ASN A 45 -2.26 -10.96 10.60
N SER A 46 -3.15 -9.98 10.65
CA SER A 46 -3.46 -9.04 9.59
C SER A 46 -3.97 -7.72 10.20
N ILE A 47 -3.92 -6.66 9.40
CA ILE A 47 -4.42 -5.34 9.77
C ILE A 47 -4.88 -4.65 8.49
N ASP A 48 -6.14 -4.24 8.50
CA ASP A 48 -6.77 -3.46 7.45
C ASP A 48 -7.05 -2.06 7.98
N VAL A 49 -6.68 -1.04 7.20
CA VAL A 49 -6.91 0.37 7.52
C VAL A 49 -7.74 0.98 6.39
N TYR A 50 -9.01 1.22 6.68
CA TYR A 50 -9.96 1.80 5.74
C TYR A 50 -9.97 3.32 5.91
N HIS A 51 -9.71 4.05 4.83
CA HIS A 51 -9.69 5.51 4.84
C HIS A 51 -10.57 6.07 3.72
N GLN A 52 -11.05 7.30 3.92
CA GLN A 52 -11.63 8.06 2.83
C GLN A 52 -10.56 8.29 1.74
N PRO A 53 -10.99 8.48 0.49
CA PRO A 53 -10.09 8.88 -0.57
C PRO A 53 -9.27 10.11 -0.19
N ILE A 54 -7.95 9.99 -0.27
CA ILE A 54 -7.04 11.07 0.12
C ILE A 54 -7.00 12.08 -1.02
N VAL A 55 -7.36 13.34 -0.74
CA VAL A 55 -7.34 14.39 -1.76
C VAL A 55 -5.90 14.70 -2.16
N LEU A 56 -5.56 14.36 -3.40
CA LEU A 56 -4.25 14.63 -3.99
C LEU A 56 -4.27 15.94 -4.80
N ASN A 57 -3.24 16.76 -4.62
CA ASN A 57 -2.86 17.88 -5.47
C ASN A 57 -1.59 17.54 -6.28
N ASN A 58 -1.15 18.45 -7.15
CA ASN A 58 -0.03 18.22 -8.08
C ASN A 58 1.32 17.89 -7.40
N GLU A 59 1.46 18.19 -6.12
CA GLU A 59 2.66 17.90 -5.33
C GLU A 59 2.42 16.80 -4.30
N SER A 60 1.17 16.34 -4.14
CA SER A 60 0.81 15.37 -3.10
C SER A 60 1.44 14.01 -3.35
N VAL A 61 2.01 13.46 -2.29
CA VAL A 61 2.47 12.08 -2.24
C VAL A 61 1.94 11.43 -0.98
N VAL A 62 1.22 10.33 -1.12
CA VAL A 62 0.86 9.43 -0.01
C VAL A 62 1.82 8.27 -0.03
N ARG A 63 2.32 7.88 1.14
CA ARG A 63 3.08 6.66 1.34
C ARG A 63 2.37 5.79 2.38
N VAL A 64 2.18 4.52 2.03
CA VAL A 64 1.67 3.49 2.93
C VAL A 64 2.76 2.45 3.12
N SER A 65 3.26 2.31 4.36
CA SER A 65 4.32 1.37 4.73
C SER A 65 3.77 0.34 5.71
N PHE A 66 3.92 -0.93 5.39
CA PHE A 66 3.54 -2.03 6.29
C PHE A 66 4.75 -2.48 7.11
N LEU A 67 4.56 -2.47 8.42
CA LEU A 67 5.60 -2.79 9.39
C LEU A 67 5.42 -4.21 9.89
N GLY A 68 6.52 -4.93 9.93
CA GLY A 68 6.55 -6.30 10.39
C GLY A 68 7.67 -6.50 11.41
N LYS A 69 7.48 -7.48 12.28
CA LYS A 69 8.41 -7.82 13.36
C LYS A 69 8.96 -9.22 13.15
N ASN A 70 10.28 -9.37 13.21
CA ASN A 70 10.94 -10.65 13.06
C ASN A 70 11.12 -11.38 14.40
N SER A 71 11.69 -12.59 14.34
CA SER A 71 11.99 -13.42 15.52
C SER A 71 12.97 -12.80 16.51
N LEU A 72 13.72 -11.76 16.11
CA LEU A 72 14.64 -11.00 16.98
C LEU A 72 13.99 -9.75 17.58
N ASN A 73 12.67 -9.59 17.42
CA ASN A 73 11.92 -8.39 17.80
C ASN A 73 12.33 -7.11 17.05
N GLN A 74 13.01 -7.23 15.91
CA GLN A 74 13.31 -6.08 15.06
C GLN A 74 12.09 -5.75 14.22
N VAL A 75 11.73 -4.46 14.16
CA VAL A 75 10.65 -3.96 13.31
C VAL A 75 11.24 -3.38 12.04
N ALA A 76 10.71 -3.79 10.89
CA ALA A 76 11.13 -3.31 9.58
C ALA A 76 9.93 -3.18 8.65
N THR A 77 10.04 -2.27 7.68
CA THR A 77 9.10 -2.19 6.57
C THR A 77 9.30 -3.40 5.67
N TYR A 78 8.24 -4.15 5.40
CA TYR A 78 8.28 -5.32 4.51
C TYR A 78 7.50 -5.12 3.21
N PHE A 79 6.66 -4.10 3.17
CA PHE A 79 5.94 -3.69 1.97
C PHE A 79 5.70 -2.19 2.02
N GLU A 80 5.79 -1.55 0.86
CA GLU A 80 5.62 -0.11 0.77
C GLU A 80 5.07 0.30 -0.59
N GLU A 81 4.08 1.19 -0.55
CA GLU A 81 3.46 1.80 -1.70
C GLU A 81 3.51 3.32 -1.58
N ILE A 82 3.66 3.98 -2.72
CA ILE A 82 3.44 5.41 -2.88
C ILE A 82 2.34 5.65 -3.92
N THR A 83 1.52 6.66 -3.66
CA THR A 83 0.53 7.18 -4.60
C THR A 83 0.81 8.67 -4.81
N TRP A 84 0.87 9.12 -6.05
CA TRP A 84 1.14 10.52 -6.40
C TRP A 84 0.47 10.91 -7.72
N ILE A 85 0.45 12.20 -8.04
CA ILE A 85 0.07 12.69 -9.36
C ILE A 85 1.32 12.87 -10.22
N ASP A 86 1.43 12.14 -11.34
CA ASP A 86 2.45 12.43 -12.34
C ASP A 86 2.04 13.67 -13.12
N THR A 87 2.77 14.75 -12.94
CA THR A 87 2.45 16.05 -13.54
C THR A 87 2.67 16.09 -15.05
N SER A 88 3.39 15.13 -15.64
CA SER A 88 3.66 15.08 -17.08
C SER A 88 2.45 14.60 -17.90
N ASN A 89 1.67 13.67 -17.34
CA ASN A 89 0.47 13.10 -17.96
C ASN A 89 -0.81 13.33 -17.13
N GLN A 90 -0.67 13.94 -15.95
CA GLN A 90 -1.74 14.32 -15.03
C GLN A 90 -2.59 13.14 -14.56
N ARG A 91 -1.94 11.99 -14.32
CA ARG A 91 -2.56 10.76 -13.83
C ARG A 91 -2.13 10.46 -12.42
N VAL A 92 -3.04 9.84 -11.65
CA VAL A 92 -2.70 9.23 -10.36
C VAL A 92 -1.90 7.97 -10.63
N GLN A 93 -0.66 7.93 -10.15
CA GLN A 93 0.25 6.82 -10.27
C GLN A 93 0.43 6.09 -8.95
N PHE A 94 0.66 4.79 -9.08
CA PHE A 94 0.94 3.91 -7.98
C PHE A 94 2.30 3.26 -8.19
N GLY A 95 3.13 3.35 -7.16
CA GLY A 95 4.48 2.86 -7.19
C GLY A 95 4.76 2.02 -5.96
N PHE A 96 5.58 1.00 -6.14
CA PHE A 96 5.95 0.11 -5.06
C PHE A 96 7.45 0.16 -4.84
N ASN A 97 7.87 -0.10 -3.60
CA ASN A 97 9.28 -0.20 -3.28
C ASN A 97 9.83 -1.52 -3.80
N MET A 98 10.52 -1.48 -4.94
CA MET A 98 11.13 -2.65 -5.60
C MET A 98 12.20 -3.31 -4.72
N GLY A 99 12.72 -2.58 -3.73
CA GLY A 99 13.62 -3.10 -2.71
C GLY A 99 12.99 -4.16 -1.80
N LEU A 100 11.67 -4.07 -1.62
CA LEU A 100 10.86 -4.89 -0.71
C LEU A 100 10.01 -5.95 -1.42
N LEU A 101 10.00 -5.95 -2.77
CA LEU A 101 9.35 -7.01 -3.55
C LEU A 101 10.36 -8.10 -3.95
N PRO A 102 9.92 -9.37 -4.04
CA PRO A 102 10.77 -10.45 -4.53
C PRO A 102 11.09 -10.30 -6.02
N LYS A 103 11.93 -11.19 -6.54
CA LYS A 103 12.35 -11.21 -7.95
C LYS A 103 11.16 -11.32 -8.92
N TYR A 104 10.13 -12.08 -8.55
CA TYR A 104 8.93 -12.27 -9.36
C TYR A 104 7.70 -11.91 -8.54
N PHE A 105 6.81 -11.14 -9.15
CA PHE A 105 5.51 -10.78 -8.58
C PHE A 105 4.50 -10.68 -9.71
N ASN A 106 3.22 -10.59 -9.37
CA ASN A 106 2.16 -10.35 -10.34
C ASN A 106 1.44 -9.05 -9.99
N ILE A 107 1.01 -8.33 -11.01
CA ILE A 107 -0.01 -7.29 -10.88
C ILE A 107 -1.33 -7.96 -11.21
N PHE A 108 -2.33 -7.82 -10.35
CA PHE A 108 -3.63 -8.40 -10.60
C PHE A 108 -4.72 -7.35 -10.56
N GLY A 109 -5.82 -7.66 -11.23
CA GLY A 109 -7.04 -6.88 -11.21
C GLY A 109 -8.25 -7.80 -11.23
N LYS A 110 -9.29 -7.47 -10.46
CA LYS A 110 -10.58 -8.17 -10.45
C LYS A 110 -11.73 -7.21 -10.75
N LEU A 111 -12.85 -7.77 -11.17
CA LEU A 111 -14.13 -7.10 -11.30
C LEU A 111 -15.22 -8.05 -10.80
N ASN A 112 -15.92 -7.68 -9.73
CA ASN A 112 -16.90 -8.51 -9.02
C ASN A 112 -16.32 -9.88 -8.68
N ASP A 113 -15.18 -9.91 -7.98
CA ASP A 113 -14.40 -11.11 -7.62
C ASP A 113 -13.85 -11.94 -8.80
N ASN A 114 -14.15 -11.59 -10.06
CA ASN A 114 -13.62 -12.30 -11.22
C ASN A 114 -12.29 -11.69 -11.68
N PRO A 115 -11.25 -12.50 -11.94
CA PRO A 115 -9.98 -11.98 -12.43
C PRO A 115 -10.15 -11.35 -13.82
N VAL A 116 -9.78 -10.07 -13.94
CA VAL A 116 -9.72 -9.33 -15.21
C VAL A 116 -8.33 -9.47 -15.82
N PHE A 117 -7.29 -9.36 -14.99
CA PHE A 117 -5.91 -9.60 -15.40
C PHE A 117 -5.07 -10.13 -14.23
N ASP A 118 -3.99 -10.83 -14.58
CA ASP A 118 -2.99 -11.36 -13.65
C ASP A 118 -1.64 -11.43 -14.39
N ILE A 119 -0.92 -10.31 -14.37
CA ILE A 119 0.24 -10.07 -15.23
C ILE A 119 1.52 -10.38 -14.45
N PRO A 120 2.29 -11.42 -14.83
CA PRO A 120 3.56 -11.72 -14.19
C PRO A 120 4.61 -10.65 -14.53
N LYS A 121 5.39 -10.25 -13.53
CA LYS A 121 6.42 -9.23 -13.60
C LYS A 121 7.75 -9.73 -13.06
N LEU A 122 8.82 -9.33 -13.75
CA LEU A 122 10.19 -9.40 -13.23
C LEU A 122 10.49 -8.07 -12.53
N ASN A 123 10.88 -8.14 -11.26
CA ASN A 123 11.29 -6.97 -10.51
C ASN A 123 12.57 -6.38 -11.13
N PRO A 124 12.54 -5.09 -11.56
CA PRO A 124 13.65 -4.44 -12.26
C PRO A 124 14.94 -4.39 -11.43
N LYS A 125 14.86 -4.47 -10.09
CA LYS A 125 16.03 -4.58 -9.20
C LYS A 125 16.89 -5.81 -9.48
N TYR A 126 16.32 -6.86 -10.08
CA TYR A 126 16.97 -8.14 -10.35
C TYR A 126 17.19 -8.40 -11.86
N GLN A 127 17.08 -7.36 -12.71
CA GLN A 127 17.39 -7.45 -14.13
C GLN A 127 18.91 -7.52 -14.38
N GLU A 128 19.29 -8.21 -15.46
CA GLU A 128 20.68 -8.35 -15.91
C GLU A 128 20.80 -7.85 -17.37
N PRO A 129 21.59 -6.81 -17.66
CA PRO A 129 22.39 -6.03 -16.70
C PRO A 129 21.51 -5.19 -15.75
N PRO A 130 21.99 -4.87 -14.54
CA PRO A 130 21.24 -4.03 -13.61
C PRO A 130 21.01 -2.64 -14.25
N PRO A 131 19.80 -2.07 -14.15
CA PRO A 131 19.52 -0.76 -14.71
C PRO A 131 20.41 0.32 -14.08
N GLU A 132 20.88 1.28 -14.90
CA GLU A 132 21.84 2.33 -14.51
C GLU A 132 21.37 3.16 -13.31
N ALA A 133 20.05 3.32 -13.15
CA ALA A 133 19.42 3.80 -11.93
C ALA A 133 18.63 2.66 -11.32
N GLN A 134 19.02 2.20 -10.12
CA GLN A 134 18.19 1.27 -9.35
C GLN A 134 16.89 1.99 -9.00
N THR A 135 15.83 1.70 -9.77
CA THR A 135 14.52 2.28 -9.51
C THR A 135 13.99 1.66 -8.22
N ILE A 136 14.18 2.34 -7.10
CA ILE A 136 13.61 1.92 -5.81
C ILE A 136 12.08 1.97 -5.90
N TRP A 137 11.54 2.90 -6.70
CA TRP A 137 10.11 3.12 -6.90
C TRP A 137 9.71 2.94 -8.37
N ALA A 138 9.13 1.80 -8.71
CA ALA A 138 8.60 1.60 -10.07
C ALA A 138 7.10 1.91 -10.09
N ALA A 139 6.69 2.82 -10.98
CA ALA A 139 5.28 2.99 -11.32
C ALA A 139 4.78 1.71 -12.02
N ILE A 140 3.76 1.08 -11.45
CA ILE A 140 3.29 -0.25 -11.85
C ILE A 140 1.85 -0.20 -12.36
N GLY A 141 1.12 0.88 -12.07
CA GLY A 141 -0.20 1.19 -12.64
C GLY A 141 -0.55 2.66 -12.50
N ALA A 142 -1.49 3.14 -13.31
CA ALA A 142 -2.00 4.51 -13.26
C ALA A 142 -3.51 4.56 -13.52
N ILE A 143 -4.23 5.50 -12.91
CA ILE A 143 -5.64 5.73 -13.24
C ILE A 143 -5.73 6.40 -14.62
N ALA A 144 -6.61 5.89 -15.50
CA ALA A 144 -6.66 6.26 -16.91
C ALA A 144 -7.28 7.66 -17.21
N ALA A 145 -7.99 8.27 -16.25
CA ALA A 145 -8.80 9.48 -16.43
C ALA A 145 -8.01 10.81 -16.57
N LEU A 146 -8.70 11.89 -17.02
CA LEU A 146 -8.15 13.26 -17.20
C LEU A 146 -8.06 14.05 -15.88
N VAL A 147 -6.99 14.79 -15.61
CA VAL A 147 -6.72 15.70 -14.45
C VAL A 147 -7.85 15.84 -13.40
N THR A 148 -8.86 16.66 -13.67
CA THR A 148 -9.95 16.98 -12.73
C THR A 148 -10.84 15.77 -12.49
N ALA A 149 -11.06 14.96 -13.52
CA ALA A 149 -11.71 13.68 -13.40
C ALA A 149 -10.81 12.68 -12.66
N ALA A 150 -9.51 12.55 -12.94
CA ALA A 150 -8.63 11.58 -12.27
C ALA A 150 -8.57 11.79 -10.75
N VAL A 151 -8.43 13.03 -10.29
CA VAL A 151 -8.47 13.35 -8.86
C VAL A 151 -9.87 13.12 -8.30
N ALA A 152 -10.93 13.57 -8.98
CA ALA A 152 -12.31 13.32 -8.52
C ALA A 152 -12.71 11.83 -8.52
N VAL A 153 -12.17 11.06 -9.47
CA VAL A 153 -12.36 9.62 -9.70
C VAL A 153 -11.61 8.87 -8.61
N TYR A 154 -10.33 9.15 -8.39
CA TYR A 154 -9.61 8.64 -7.22
C TYR A 154 -10.34 8.97 -5.90
N ASN A 155 -10.79 10.22 -5.77
CA ASN A 155 -11.55 10.72 -4.63
C ASN A 155 -12.95 10.10 -4.47
N ALA A 156 -13.47 9.41 -5.49
CA ALA A 156 -14.77 8.75 -5.47
C ALA A 156 -14.65 7.21 -5.38
N LEU A 157 -13.48 6.66 -5.69
CA LEU A 157 -13.25 5.23 -5.90
C LEU A 157 -12.33 4.57 -4.88
N THR A 158 -11.85 5.26 -3.85
CA THR A 158 -10.89 4.68 -2.88
C THR A 158 -11.38 4.76 -1.43
N THR A 159 -12.37 3.95 -1.11
CA THR A 159 -13.04 3.83 0.19
C THR A 159 -12.49 2.68 1.03
N LYS A 160 -11.76 1.73 0.41
CA LYS A 160 -11.19 0.56 1.11
C LYS A 160 -9.82 0.13 0.58
N GLU A 161 -8.86 -0.06 1.47
CA GLU A 161 -7.61 -0.77 1.21
C GLU A 161 -7.44 -1.90 2.22
N LYS A 162 -7.08 -3.10 1.74
CA LYS A 162 -6.83 -4.30 2.54
C LYS A 162 -5.52 -4.93 2.11
N THR A 163 -4.71 -5.38 3.07
CA THR A 163 -3.49 -6.13 2.78
C THR A 163 -3.53 -7.47 3.51
N GLU A 164 -3.73 -8.54 2.77
CA GLU A 164 -3.68 -9.89 3.30
C GLU A 164 -2.25 -10.42 3.21
N THR A 165 -1.63 -10.66 4.36
CA THR A 165 -0.39 -11.43 4.46
C THR A 165 -0.72 -12.85 4.91
N LYS A 166 -0.54 -13.82 4.02
CA LYS A 166 -0.68 -15.25 4.32
C LYS A 166 0.69 -15.89 4.41
N ILE A 167 0.96 -16.58 5.52
CA ILE A 167 2.18 -17.36 5.71
C ILE A 167 1.80 -18.84 5.67
N THR A 168 2.40 -19.60 4.75
CA THR A 168 2.23 -21.05 4.65
C THR A 168 3.55 -21.74 4.97
N ILE A 169 3.59 -22.59 5.99
CA ILE A 169 4.78 -23.38 6.32
C ILE A 169 4.78 -24.64 5.45
N ARG A 170 5.87 -24.86 4.71
CA ARG A 170 6.08 -26.02 3.85
C ARG A 170 6.67 -27.19 4.64
N ASN A 171 6.55 -28.39 4.09
CA ASN A 171 6.98 -29.64 4.73
C ASN A 171 8.49 -29.72 5.00
N ASP A 172 9.30 -28.94 4.28
CA ASP A 172 10.75 -28.83 4.46
C ASP A 172 11.16 -27.77 5.50
N GLY A 173 10.18 -27.19 6.20
CA GLY A 173 10.38 -26.12 7.17
C GLY A 173 10.60 -24.74 6.55
N SER A 174 10.60 -24.61 5.21
CA SER A 174 10.60 -23.31 4.52
C SER A 174 9.22 -22.67 4.60
N TRP A 175 9.18 -21.34 4.48
CA TRP A 175 7.97 -20.55 4.67
C TRP A 175 7.62 -19.87 3.36
N GLU A 176 6.35 -19.88 3.02
CA GLU A 176 5.81 -19.20 1.87
C GLU A 176 5.04 -17.97 2.35
N VAL A 177 5.45 -16.77 1.90
CA VAL A 177 4.75 -15.52 2.22
C VAL A 177 3.99 -15.06 0.99
N THR A 178 2.66 -15.00 1.08
CA THR A 178 1.79 -14.34 0.11
C THR A 178 1.37 -12.99 0.66
N VAL A 179 1.75 -11.91 0.00
CA VAL A 179 1.19 -10.58 0.26
C VAL A 179 0.21 -10.28 -0.87
N THR A 180 -1.05 -10.05 -0.55
CA THR A 180 -2.10 -9.64 -1.50
C THR A 180 -2.62 -8.28 -1.08
N LYS A 181 -2.47 -7.27 -1.95
CA LYS A 181 -3.13 -5.98 -1.74
C LYS A 181 -4.44 -5.91 -2.50
N ILE A 182 -5.52 -5.60 -1.79
CA ILE A 182 -6.87 -5.39 -2.33
C ILE A 182 -7.21 -3.90 -2.19
N LYS A 183 -7.70 -3.28 -3.26
CA LYS A 183 -8.17 -1.88 -3.32
C LYS A 183 -9.65 -1.85 -3.74
N ASP A 184 -10.40 -0.89 -3.23
CA ASP A 184 -11.86 -0.62 -3.29
C ASP A 184 -12.74 -1.30 -4.39
N PRO A 185 -13.88 -1.94 -4.00
CA PRO A 185 -14.90 -2.57 -4.88
C PRO A 185 -15.70 -1.63 -5.82
N THR A 186 -15.36 -0.35 -5.97
CA THR A 186 -16.04 0.52 -6.95
C THR A 186 -15.32 0.44 -8.29
N PRO A 187 -15.95 -0.01 -9.39
CA PRO A 187 -15.25 -0.20 -10.66
C PRO A 187 -14.61 1.06 -11.23
N PHE A 188 -13.38 0.94 -11.74
CA PHE A 188 -12.61 2.03 -12.34
C PHE A 188 -11.61 1.57 -13.39
N GLU A 189 -11.16 2.53 -14.21
CA GLU A 189 -10.17 2.29 -15.26
C GLU A 189 -8.74 2.44 -14.73
N ILE A 190 -7.95 1.37 -14.88
CA ILE A 190 -6.52 1.35 -14.59
C ILE A 190 -5.72 0.99 -15.84
N ASP A 191 -4.65 1.74 -16.09
CA ASP A 191 -3.65 1.45 -17.10
C ASP A 191 -2.50 0.64 -16.51
N VAL A 192 -2.28 -0.56 -17.05
CA VAL A 192 -1.14 -1.44 -16.75
C VAL A 192 -0.50 -1.85 -18.07
N ASP A 193 0.81 -1.62 -18.23
CA ASP A 193 1.56 -1.91 -19.47
C ASP A 193 0.95 -1.32 -20.76
N ASN A 194 0.43 -0.09 -20.67
CA ASN A 194 -0.26 0.60 -21.77
C ASN A 194 -1.58 -0.09 -22.22
N GLN A 195 -2.16 -0.92 -21.37
CA GLN A 195 -3.50 -1.49 -21.56
C GLN A 195 -4.42 -1.01 -20.43
N THR A 196 -5.62 -0.58 -20.81
CA THR A 196 -6.66 -0.11 -19.88
C THR A 196 -7.58 -1.27 -19.50
N TYR A 197 -7.83 -1.42 -18.21
CA TYR A 197 -8.70 -2.43 -17.62
C TYR A 197 -9.74 -1.77 -16.72
N VAL A 198 -10.96 -2.28 -16.71
CA VAL A 198 -11.98 -1.91 -15.72
C VAL A 198 -11.92 -2.92 -14.58
N VAL A 199 -11.63 -2.45 -13.38
CA VAL A 199 -11.46 -3.27 -12.18
C VAL A 199 -12.13 -2.64 -10.98
N ASP A 200 -12.56 -3.46 -10.04
CA ASP A 200 -12.98 -3.06 -8.70
C ASP A 200 -12.05 -3.62 -7.62
N GLU A 201 -10.98 -4.31 -7.99
CA GLU A 201 -9.86 -4.59 -7.10
C GLU A 201 -8.59 -4.64 -7.93
N TRP A 202 -7.49 -4.10 -7.43
CA TRP A 202 -6.19 -4.33 -8.03
C TRP A 202 -5.06 -4.19 -7.02
N GLY A 203 -3.89 -4.74 -7.37
CA GLY A 203 -2.70 -4.61 -6.55
C GLY A 203 -1.59 -5.49 -7.05
N VAL A 204 -0.59 -5.70 -6.19
CA VAL A 204 0.45 -6.69 -6.42
C VAL A 204 0.23 -7.90 -5.52
N LYS A 205 0.56 -9.07 -6.06
CA LYS A 205 0.64 -10.31 -5.30
C LYS A 205 1.94 -11.01 -5.60
N PHE A 206 2.55 -11.62 -4.60
CA PHE A 206 3.76 -12.41 -4.79
C PHE A 206 3.82 -13.52 -3.77
N THR A 207 4.71 -14.47 -4.03
CA THR A 207 4.95 -15.62 -3.17
C THR A 207 6.44 -15.77 -2.99
N GLU A 208 6.93 -15.59 -1.76
CA GLU A 208 8.34 -15.75 -1.46
C GLU A 208 8.57 -16.95 -0.56
N VAL A 209 9.54 -17.79 -0.93
CA VAL A 209 9.95 -18.96 -0.16
C VAL A 209 11.17 -18.58 0.68
N ILE A 210 10.97 -18.37 1.97
CA ILE A 210 12.03 -18.07 2.92
C ILE A 210 12.57 -19.39 3.47
N PRO A 211 13.87 -19.69 3.29
CA PRO A 211 14.49 -20.87 3.88
C PRO A 211 14.36 -20.92 5.41
N SER A 212 14.26 -22.12 5.97
CA SER A 212 14.05 -22.32 7.42
C SER A 212 15.18 -21.75 8.31
N ASN A 213 16.38 -21.60 7.77
CA ASN A 213 17.53 -21.00 8.44
C ASN A 213 17.54 -19.45 8.39
N GLU A 214 16.60 -18.81 7.70
CA GLU A 214 16.49 -17.36 7.55
C GLU A 214 15.27 -16.78 8.27
N THR A 215 14.96 -17.28 9.48
CA THR A 215 13.78 -16.86 10.27
C THR A 215 13.70 -15.36 10.55
N VAL A 216 14.84 -14.65 10.49
CA VAL A 216 14.91 -13.19 10.65
C VAL A 216 14.28 -12.40 9.51
N LYS A 217 14.09 -13.02 8.34
CA LYS A 217 13.39 -12.43 7.18
C LYS A 217 11.88 -12.61 7.25
N VAL A 218 11.39 -13.51 8.10
CA VAL A 218 9.96 -13.65 8.32
C VAL A 218 9.50 -12.52 9.22
N LEU A 219 8.53 -11.75 8.72
CA LEU A 219 7.97 -10.59 9.39
C LEU A 219 6.49 -10.84 9.69
N ARG A 220 6.10 -10.76 10.97
CA ARG A 220 4.69 -10.77 11.38
C ARG A 220 4.15 -9.33 11.34
N PRO A 221 2.95 -9.07 10.80
CA PRO A 221 2.40 -7.71 10.75
C PRO A 221 2.27 -7.10 12.15
N VAL A 222 2.88 -5.93 12.38
CA VAL A 222 2.81 -5.20 13.66
C VAL A 222 2.32 -3.77 13.53
N GLY A 223 2.09 -3.28 12.30
CA GLY A 223 1.47 -1.99 12.11
C GLY A 223 1.47 -1.51 10.68
N VAL A 224 0.81 -0.38 10.47
CA VAL A 224 0.73 0.34 9.20
C VAL A 224 1.06 1.80 9.44
N GLN A 225 1.97 2.35 8.65
CA GLN A 225 2.24 3.78 8.59
C GLN A 225 1.60 4.35 7.35
N ILE A 226 0.86 5.46 7.52
CA ILE A 226 0.34 6.25 6.40
C ILE A 226 0.90 7.66 6.60
N THR A 227 1.78 8.08 5.70
CA THR A 227 2.43 9.40 5.73
C THR A 227 2.17 10.17 4.45
N GLY A 228 2.14 11.48 4.54
CA GLY A 228 1.89 12.35 3.41
C GLY A 228 2.94 13.44 3.22
N TYR A 229 2.99 13.97 2.00
CA TYR A 229 3.64 15.22 1.62
C TYR A 229 2.60 16.08 0.90
N SER A 230 2.48 17.37 1.26
CA SER A 230 1.54 18.31 0.63
C SER A 230 0.10 17.76 0.57
N ILE A 231 -0.39 17.24 1.68
CA ILE A 231 -1.76 16.72 1.83
C ILE A 231 -2.41 17.41 3.02
N ASP A 232 -3.67 17.82 2.88
CA ASP A 232 -4.35 18.55 3.95
C ASP A 232 -4.69 17.64 5.12
N THR A 233 -5.37 16.52 4.82
CA THR A 233 -5.85 15.57 5.81
C THR A 233 -5.92 14.14 5.28
N ILE A 234 -5.85 13.17 6.19
CA ILE A 234 -6.18 11.77 5.94
C ILE A 234 -7.30 11.41 6.94
N GLU A 235 -8.39 10.84 6.45
CA GLU A 235 -9.53 10.43 7.28
C GLU A 235 -9.64 8.91 7.30
N ILE A 236 -9.41 8.29 8.46
CA ILE A 236 -9.54 6.85 8.68
C ILE A 236 -10.97 6.55 9.15
N ILE A 237 -11.68 5.74 8.37
CA ILE A 237 -13.06 5.33 8.60
C ILE A 237 -13.11 4.17 9.60
N SER A 238 -12.25 3.16 9.39
CA SER A 238 -12.21 2.00 10.28
C SER A 238 -10.89 1.24 10.23
N ILE A 239 -10.64 0.45 11.26
CA ILE A 239 -9.49 -0.46 11.36
C ILE A 239 -10.01 -1.83 11.77
N SER A 240 -9.61 -2.88 11.06
CA SER A 240 -9.99 -4.26 11.37
C SER A 240 -8.80 -5.21 11.27
N PRO A 241 -8.92 -6.43 11.82
CA PRO A 241 -8.04 -7.53 11.47
C PRO A 241 -8.17 -7.87 9.98
#